data_AF-A0A4S2KBK4-F1
#
_entry.id   AF-A0A4S2KBK4-F1
#
_cell.length_a   1.000
_cell.length_b   1.000
_cell.length_c   1.000
_cell.angle_alpha   90.00
_cell.angle_beta   90.00
_cell.angle_gamma   90.00
#
_symmetry.space_group_name_H-M   'P 1'
#
loop_
_entity.id
_entity.type
_entity.pdbx_description
1 polymer ?
#
loop_
_entity_poly.entity_id
_entity_poly.type
_entity_poly.pdbx_seq_one_letter_code
_entity_poly.pdbx_strand_id
1 'polypeptide(L)'
;RIENQIRQNTDCNDAIPPIIQLLVALRFYATRSFLQIIGDFCGISTSSTQRIVYRVSCAIATLRQEFIKLQLLPEEIRQNEEEFYQTAKFIRAIGCMDCTHIKIQSYG
;
A
#
# COMPACT_ATOMS: atom_id res chain seq x y z
N ARG A 1 2.90 12.32 -9.87
CA ARG A 1 1.44 12.28 -9.57
C ARG A 1 1.14 12.49 -8.10
N ILE A 2 1.77 11.73 -7.19
CA ILE A 2 1.56 11.89 -5.74
C ILE A 2 2.54 12.85 -5.05
N GLU A 3 3.46 13.44 -5.80
CA GLU A 3 4.56 14.28 -5.29
C GLU A 3 4.07 15.42 -4.38
N ASN A 4 3.03 16.16 -4.81
CA ASN A 4 2.47 17.25 -4.01
C ASN A 4 1.83 16.77 -2.69
N GLN A 5 1.37 15.52 -2.62
CA GLN A 5 0.77 14.97 -1.40
C GLN A 5 1.83 14.47 -0.40
N ILE A 6 3.01 14.07 -0.88
CA ILE A 6 4.11 13.56 -0.05
C ILE A 6 5.13 14.65 0.31
N ARG A 7 5.10 15.78 -0.39
CA ARG A 7 5.95 16.94 -0.08
C ARG A 7 5.63 17.46 1.32
N GLN A 8 6.67 17.63 2.14
CA GLN A 8 6.52 18.21 3.46
C GLN A 8 6.36 19.73 3.32
N ASN A 9 5.30 20.28 3.90
CA ASN A 9 5.12 21.73 4.01
C ASN A 9 5.72 22.19 5.34
N THR A 10 7.05 22.17 5.43
CA THR A 10 7.79 22.55 6.64
C THR A 10 8.92 23.48 6.26
N ASP A 11 9.07 24.59 6.97
CA ASP A 11 10.19 25.54 6.85
C ASP A 11 11.48 25.03 7.52
N CYS A 12 11.58 23.72 7.79
CA CYS A 12 12.77 23.11 8.38
C CYS A 12 13.84 22.88 7.29
N ASN A 13 15.10 23.17 7.64
CA ASN A 13 16.25 23.14 6.73
C ASN A 13 16.57 21.77 6.10
N ASP A 14 16.04 20.65 6.61
CA ASP A 14 16.32 19.28 6.16
C ASP A 14 15.06 18.45 5.85
N ALA A 15 14.12 19.02 5.09
CA ALA A 15 12.96 18.26 4.63
C ALA A 15 13.39 17.13 3.67
N ILE A 16 13.11 15.87 4.03
CA ILE A 16 13.41 14.70 3.18
C ILE A 16 12.69 14.85 1.84
N PRO A 17 13.42 14.83 0.70
CA PRO A 17 12.82 15.05 -0.61
C PRO A 17 11.72 14.04 -0.94
N PRO A 18 10.64 14.44 -1.66
CA PRO A 18 9.55 13.56 -2.07
C PRO A 18 10.00 12.22 -2.67
N ILE A 19 11.02 12.27 -3.54
CA ILE A 19 11.56 11.07 -4.18
C ILE A 19 12.18 10.09 -3.17
N ILE A 20 12.91 10.59 -2.18
CA ILE A 20 13.50 9.76 -1.12
C ILE A 20 12.40 9.14 -0.26
N GLN A 21 11.38 9.92 0.08
CA GLN A 21 10.21 9.39 0.82
C GLN A 21 9.54 8.23 0.06
N LEU A 22 9.35 8.38 -1.26
CA LEU A 22 8.80 7.32 -2.11
C LEU A 22 9.69 6.07 -2.09
N LEU A 23 11.01 6.22 -2.27
CA LEU A 23 11.95 5.11 -2.29
C LEU A 23 12.00 4.35 -0.95
N VAL A 24 11.94 5.07 0.17
CA VAL A 24 11.87 4.48 1.52
C VAL A 24 10.62 3.60 1.67
N ALA A 25 9.45 4.11 1.25
CA ALA A 25 8.21 3.35 1.32
C ALA A 25 8.22 2.12 0.40
N LEU A 26 8.72 2.26 -0.83
CA LEU A 26 8.86 1.14 -1.76
C LEU A 26 9.80 0.06 -1.22
N ARG A 27 10.92 0.46 -0.60
CA ARG A 27 11.84 -0.48 0.05
C ARG A 27 11.15 -1.24 1.18
N PHE A 28 10.37 -0.54 2.01
CA PHE A 28 9.59 -1.18 3.07
C PHE A 28 8.62 -2.23 2.50
N TYR A 29 7.87 -1.90 1.44
CA TYR A 29 6.94 -2.87 0.83
C TYR A 29 7.64 -4.07 0.18
N ALA A 30 8.77 -3.84 -0.50
CA ALA A 30 9.50 -4.89 -1.21
C ALA A 30 10.20 -5.88 -0.25
N THR A 31 10.72 -5.36 0.87
CA THR A 31 11.48 -6.18 1.83
C THR A 31 10.61 -6.81 2.92
N ARG A 32 9.40 -6.28 3.14
CA ARG A 32 8.52 -6.63 4.28
C ARG A 32 9.27 -6.61 5.63
N SER A 33 10.24 -5.70 5.75
CA SER A 33 11.11 -5.58 6.92
C SER A 33 10.53 -4.66 7.98
N PHE A 34 11.15 -4.63 9.16
CA PHE A 34 10.75 -3.73 10.25
C PHE A 34 11.12 -2.27 9.94
N LEU A 35 10.30 -1.32 10.40
CA LEU A 35 10.52 0.11 10.20
C LEU A 35 11.89 0.57 10.73
N GLN A 36 12.37 -0.05 11.81
CA GLN A 36 13.70 0.21 12.37
C GLN A 36 14.81 -0.13 11.38
N ILE A 37 14.77 -1.34 10.78
CA ILE A 37 15.77 -1.77 9.79
C ILE A 37 15.77 -0.85 8.56
N ILE A 38 14.59 -0.42 8.12
CA ILE A 38 14.47 0.52 7.00
C ILE A 38 15.03 1.90 7.38
N GLY A 39 14.74 2.38 8.59
CA GLY A 39 15.29 3.62 9.12
C GLY A 39 16.81 3.60 9.17
N ASP A 40 17.38 2.57 9.79
CA ASP A 40 18.83 2.37 9.91
C ASP A 40 19.51 2.31 8.54
N PHE A 41 18.91 1.59 7.59
CA PHE A 41 19.42 1.49 6.22
C PHE A 41 19.40 2.84 5.48
N CYS A 42 18.35 3.64 5.68
CA CYS A 42 18.18 4.91 4.98
C CYS A 42 18.82 6.10 5.72
N GLY A 43 19.40 5.90 6.91
CA GLY A 43 19.88 6.97 7.77
C GLY A 43 18.77 7.88 8.31
N ILE A 44 17.56 7.35 8.46
CA ILE A 44 16.35 8.09 8.85
C ILE A 44 15.83 7.52 10.18
N SER A 45 15.39 8.39 11.10
CA SER A 45 14.82 7.91 12.36
C SER A 45 13.58 7.03 12.12
N THR A 46 13.39 6.00 12.95
CA THR A 46 12.24 5.08 12.86
C THR A 46 10.90 5.82 12.83
N SER A 47 10.77 6.91 13.60
CA SER A 47 9.57 7.76 13.61
C SER A 47 9.34 8.48 12.29
N SER A 48 10.41 8.96 11.64
CA SER A 48 10.33 9.58 10.32
C SER A 48 10.00 8.55 9.25
N THR A 49 10.61 7.36 9.30
CA THR A 49 10.29 6.23 8.40
C THR A 49 8.82 5.85 8.49
N GLN A 50 8.27 5.73 9.71
CA GLN A 50 6.85 5.45 9.91
C GLN A 50 5.96 6.52 9.24
N ARG A 51 6.26 7.81 9.46
CA ARG A 51 5.50 8.93 8.88
C ARG A 51 5.59 8.94 7.36
N ILE A 52 6.75 8.62 6.80
CA ILE A 52 6.96 8.48 5.36
C ILE A 52 6.10 7.34 4.81
N VAL A 53 6.20 6.14 5.38
CA VAL A 53 5.43 4.98 4.94
C VAL A 53 3.93 5.29 4.98
N TYR A 54 3.45 5.90 6.07
CA TYR A 54 2.04 6.29 6.19
C TYR A 54 1.61 7.27 5.08
N ARG A 55 2.33 8.39 4.92
CA ARG A 55 2.00 9.42 3.92
C ARG A 55 2.02 8.89 2.50
N VAL A 56 3.07 8.13 2.14
CA VAL A 56 3.19 7.53 0.81
C VAL A 56 2.08 6.49 0.59
N SER A 57 1.75 5.67 1.59
CA SER A 57 0.65 4.71 1.51
C SER A 57 -0.69 5.40 1.23
N CYS A 58 -1.01 6.45 1.99
CA CYS A 58 -2.22 7.24 1.79
C CYS A 58 -2.26 7.86 0.40
N ALA A 59 -1.14 8.43 -0.06
CA ALA A 59 -1.06 9.06 -1.36
C ALA A 59 -1.23 8.05 -2.50
N ILE A 60 -0.62 6.86 -2.41
CA ILE A 60 -0.83 5.76 -3.36
C ILE A 60 -2.29 5.30 -3.34
N ALA A 61 -2.92 5.18 -2.16
CA ALA A 61 -4.32 4.77 -2.05
C ALA A 61 -5.30 5.76 -2.71
N THR A 62 -4.92 7.03 -2.91
CA THR A 62 -5.73 7.97 -3.71
C THR A 62 -5.83 7.57 -5.18
N LEU A 63 -4.83 6.84 -5.69
CA LEU A 63 -4.80 6.33 -7.06
C LEU A 63 -5.64 5.05 -7.25
N ARG A 64 -6.30 4.54 -6.20
CA ARG A 64 -7.05 3.28 -6.25
C ARG A 64 -8.07 3.22 -7.39
N GLN A 65 -8.76 4.32 -7.69
CA GLN A 65 -9.79 4.32 -8.74
C GLN A 65 -9.22 4.12 -10.14
N GLU A 66 -7.94 4.44 -10.33
CA GLU A 66 -7.25 4.29 -11.61
C GLU A 66 -6.70 2.87 -11.81
N PHE A 67 -6.16 2.29 -10.74
CA PHE A 67 -5.44 1.00 -10.81
C PHE A 67 -6.24 -0.21 -10.32
N ILE A 68 -7.20 0.00 -9.41
CA ILE A 68 -8.06 -1.06 -8.87
C ILE A 68 -9.39 -1.01 -9.63
N LYS A 69 -9.51 -1.85 -10.66
CA LYS A 69 -10.74 -2.03 -11.42
C LYS A 69 -11.53 -3.18 -10.81
N LEU A 70 -12.39 -2.86 -9.85
CA LEU A 70 -13.43 -3.78 -9.43
C LEU A 70 -14.66 -3.50 -10.28
N GLN A 71 -15.12 -4.52 -11.01
CA GLN A 71 -16.36 -4.44 -11.77
C GLN A 71 -17.53 -4.39 -10.78
N LEU A 72 -18.30 -3.30 -10.84
CA LEU A 72 -19.38 -3.01 -9.89
C LEU A 72 -20.74 -2.87 -10.57
N LEU A 73 -20.83 -3.01 -11.90
CA LEU A 73 -22.14 -3.09 -12.55
C LEU A 73 -22.79 -4.44 -12.24
N PRO A 74 -24.13 -4.50 -12.06
CA PRO A 74 -24.84 -5.73 -11.74
C PRO A 74 -24.56 -6.89 -12.71
N GLU A 75 -24.46 -6.60 -14.01
CA GLU A 75 -24.19 -7.62 -15.05
C GLU A 75 -22.77 -8.17 -14.95
N GLU A 76 -21.78 -7.31 -14.71
CA GLU A 76 -20.38 -7.71 -14.56
C GLU A 76 -20.18 -8.52 -13.26
N ILE A 77 -20.88 -8.14 -12.19
CA ILE A 77 -20.90 -8.90 -10.94
C ILE A 77 -21.43 -10.31 -11.21
N ARG A 78 -22.59 -10.43 -11.87
CA ARG A 78 -23.20 -11.74 -12.18
C ARG A 78 -22.27 -12.60 -13.04
N GLN A 79 -21.60 -11.98 -14.02
CA GLN A 79 -20.61 -12.66 -14.85
C GLN A 79 -19.44 -13.19 -14.00
N ASN A 80 -18.86 -12.35 -13.14
CA ASN A 80 -17.75 -12.78 -12.28
C ASN A 80 -18.17 -13.90 -11.33
N GLU A 81 -19.35 -13.81 -10.71
CA GLU A 81 -19.89 -14.88 -9.84
C GLU A 81 -20.01 -16.21 -10.58
N GLU A 82 -20.47 -16.18 -11.82
CA GLU A 82 -20.56 -17.36 -12.69
C GLU A 82 -19.17 -17.92 -13.02
N GLU A 83 -18.22 -17.08 -13.41
CA GLU A 83 -16.84 -17.49 -13.71
C GLU A 83 -16.11 -18.11 -12.50
N PHE A 84 -16.25 -17.51 -11.31
CA PHE A 84 -15.70 -18.06 -10.07
C PHE A 84 -16.35 -19.39 -9.69
N TYR A 85 -17.66 -19.54 -9.90
CA TYR A 85 -18.35 -20.79 -9.67
C TYR A 85 -17.92 -21.89 -10.66
N GLN A 86 -17.70 -21.55 -11.93
CA GLN A 86 -17.22 -22.52 -12.91
C GLN A 86 -15.79 -22.95 -12.62
N THR A 87 -14.92 -22.02 -12.23
CA THR A 87 -13.49 -22.29 -12.00
C THR A 87 -13.25 -23.08 -10.71
N ALA A 88 -13.84 -22.64 -9.60
CA ALA A 88 -13.49 -23.16 -8.26
C ALA A 88 -14.71 -23.43 -7.37
N LYS A 89 -15.93 -23.36 -7.91
CA LYS A 89 -17.20 -23.52 -7.16
C LYS A 89 -17.37 -22.50 -6.03
N PHE A 90 -16.69 -21.35 -6.14
CA PHE A 90 -16.92 -20.23 -5.21
C PHE A 90 -18.28 -19.58 -5.52
N ILE A 91 -19.12 -19.54 -4.50
CA ILE A 91 -20.47 -18.98 -4.59
C ILE A 91 -20.40 -17.49 -4.24
N ARG A 92 -20.98 -16.64 -5.10
CA ARG A 92 -21.08 -15.19 -4.90
C ARG A 92 -19.73 -14.46 -4.76
N ALA A 93 -18.68 -15.01 -5.38
CA ALA A 93 -17.38 -14.36 -5.46
C ALA A 93 -17.40 -13.36 -6.62
N ILE A 94 -17.10 -12.09 -6.33
CA ILE A 94 -17.13 -10.99 -7.33
C ILE A 94 -15.72 -10.59 -7.79
N GLY A 95 -14.70 -11.13 -7.15
CA GLY A 95 -13.29 -10.77 -7.36
C GLY A 95 -12.39 -11.48 -6.35
N CYS A 96 -11.08 -11.45 -6.62
CA CYS A 96 -10.06 -12.01 -5.74
C CYS A 96 -8.97 -10.96 -5.50
N MET A 97 -8.57 -10.77 -4.25
CA MET A 97 -7.42 -9.97 -3.87
C MET A 97 -6.37 -10.90 -3.27
N ASP A 98 -5.17 -10.91 -3.83
CA ASP A 98 -4.06 -11.66 -3.27
C ASP A 98 -3.49 -10.93 -2.04
N CYS A 99 -3.35 -11.65 -0.93
CA CYS A 99 -2.90 -11.12 0.35
C CYS A 99 -1.82 -12.01 0.94
N THR A 100 -0.83 -11.41 1.59
CA THR A 100 0.17 -12.15 2.38
C THR A 100 -0.29 -12.26 3.83
N HIS A 101 -0.47 -13.47 4.35
CA HIS A 101 -0.75 -13.70 5.76
C HIS A 101 0.48 -13.35 6.60
N ILE A 102 0.37 -12.35 7.46
CA ILE A 102 1.41 -11.99 8.44
C ILE A 102 1.03 -12.59 9.79
N LYS A 103 1.86 -13.52 10.30
CA LYS A 103 1.66 -14.12 11.61
C LYS A 103 1.94 -13.10 12.70
N ILE A 104 1.00 -12.89 13.61
CA ILE A 104 1.20 -12.08 14.82
C ILE A 104 1.98 -12.93 15.83
N GLN A 105 3.23 -12.55 16.12
CA GLN A 105 4.06 -13.16 17.18
C GLN A 105 3.68 -12.54 18.52
N SER A 106 2.63 -13.09 19.15
CA SER A 106 2.08 -12.74 20.47
C SER A 106 1.55 -11.31 20.62
N TYR A 107 0.39 -11.21 21.28
CA TYR A 107 0.05 -10.02 22.07
C TYR A 107 0.80 -10.22 23.38
N GLY A 108 1.69 -9.30 23.74
CA GLY A 108 2.49 -9.42 24.97
C GLY A 108 1.65 -9.68 26.21
#